data_AF-A0A7W7K759-F1
#
_entry.id   AF-A0A7W7K759-F1
#
_cell.length_a   1.000
_cell.length_b   1.000
_cell.length_c   1.000
_cell.angle_alpha   90.00
_cell.angle_beta   90.00
_cell.angle_gamma   90.00
#
_symmetry.space_group_name_H-M   'P 1'
#
loop_
_entity.id
_entity.type
_entity.pdbx_description
1 polymer ?
#
loop_
_entity_poly.entity_id
_entity_poly.type
_entity_poly.pdbx_seq_one_letter_code
_entity_poly.pdbx_strand_id
1 'polypeptide(L)'
;MKYGEAPTVVDSICIPDCELMFTLYMPVRLAGQTAVTIPRYVDGYAPLVEAALDYEGANADGKFVYLTVKRLWVEPGCLGGRLGWHTDGFGTDDVSYIWADADPTEFCVQPFTLSDNHEISMRQMEEQARPENIVQYEPIDLIRLDARHVHRCPVNPKAGYRTFARVSISSDRYDMIGNAHNFDLDYNWIMHPRGAVRNDVSSRAQGMAARSGETGTGSTEGNSPVRQDAPDA
;
A
#
# COMPACT_ATOMS: atom_id res chain seq x y z
N MET A 1 13.37 -14.43 -5.09
CA MET A 1 13.56 -12.98 -5.32
C MET A 1 14.70 -12.51 -4.41
N LYS A 2 15.50 -11.51 -4.82
CA LYS A 2 16.55 -10.94 -3.97
C LYS A 2 15.99 -9.69 -3.26
N TYR A 3 16.13 -9.63 -1.94
CA TYR A 3 15.60 -8.54 -1.11
C TYR A 3 16.74 -7.68 -0.52
N GLY A 4 16.39 -6.45 -0.17
CA GLY A 4 17.24 -5.38 0.37
C GLY A 4 18.13 -4.72 -0.67
N GLU A 5 17.60 -4.54 -1.88
CA GLU A 5 18.21 -3.69 -2.90
C GLU A 5 18.04 -2.21 -2.52
N ALA A 6 18.97 -1.36 -2.97
CA ALA A 6 18.86 0.08 -2.78
C ALA A 6 17.77 0.64 -3.71
N PRO A 7 16.86 1.50 -3.19
CA PRO A 7 15.85 2.13 -4.04
C PRO A 7 16.47 3.18 -4.96
N THR A 8 15.68 3.63 -5.93
CA THR A 8 16.12 4.61 -6.92
C THR A 8 15.46 5.96 -6.63
N VAL A 9 16.26 7.01 -6.50
CA VAL A 9 15.76 8.39 -6.52
C VAL A 9 15.44 8.75 -7.97
N VAL A 10 14.21 9.18 -8.21
CA VAL A 10 13.66 9.47 -9.54
C VAL A 10 13.65 10.96 -9.83
N ASP A 11 13.32 11.76 -8.82
CA ASP A 11 13.25 13.21 -8.91
C ASP A 11 13.36 13.82 -7.49
N SER A 12 13.47 15.14 -7.39
CA SER A 12 13.38 15.90 -6.13
C SER A 12 12.35 17.02 -6.31
N ILE A 13 11.17 16.86 -5.70
CA ILE A 13 9.99 17.66 -6.01
C ILE A 13 9.54 18.44 -4.77
N CYS A 14 9.52 19.77 -4.86
CA CYS A 14 9.01 20.63 -3.81
C CYS A 14 7.51 20.89 -4.00
N ILE A 15 6.70 20.59 -2.99
CA ILE A 15 5.24 20.81 -3.00
C ILE A 15 4.89 21.85 -1.93
N PRO A 16 4.24 22.96 -2.28
CA PRO A 16 4.01 24.08 -1.36
C PRO A 16 2.80 23.90 -0.41
N ASP A 17 2.07 22.80 -0.51
CA ASP A 17 0.77 22.63 0.15
C ASP A 17 0.87 22.43 1.68
N CYS A 18 -0.07 23.03 2.41
CA CYS A 18 -0.02 23.18 3.87
C CYS A 18 -1.27 22.67 4.60
N GLU A 19 -2.29 22.16 3.91
CA GLU A 19 -3.54 21.69 4.52
C GLU A 19 -3.43 20.29 5.15
N LEU A 20 -4.03 20.12 6.33
CA LEU A 20 -4.14 18.81 6.97
C LEU A 20 -4.97 17.87 6.08
N MET A 21 -4.44 16.68 5.81
CA MET A 21 -5.04 15.79 4.82
C MET A 21 -4.81 14.31 5.14
N PHE A 22 -5.82 13.49 4.81
CA PHE A 22 -5.71 12.04 4.80
C PHE A 22 -6.45 11.43 3.61
N THR A 23 -5.74 11.24 2.50
CA THR A 23 -6.21 10.57 1.28
C THR A 23 -5.47 9.25 1.16
N LEU A 24 -6.18 8.13 1.13
CA LEU A 24 -5.58 6.80 1.16
C LEU A 24 -5.95 6.00 -0.09
N TYR A 25 -4.96 5.60 -0.90
CA TYR A 25 -5.15 4.75 -2.08
C TYR A 25 -6.29 5.20 -3.01
N MET A 26 -6.39 6.51 -3.26
CA MET A 26 -7.39 7.06 -4.18
C MET A 26 -7.00 6.74 -5.62
N PRO A 27 -7.85 6.09 -6.44
CA PRO A 27 -7.53 5.92 -7.84
C PRO A 27 -7.48 7.29 -8.54
N VAL A 28 -6.41 7.53 -9.28
CA VAL A 28 -6.25 8.70 -10.15
C VAL A 28 -6.15 8.30 -11.62
N ARG A 29 -5.99 7.00 -11.91
CA ARG A 29 -6.15 6.40 -13.24
C ARG A 29 -6.68 4.98 -13.10
N LEU A 30 -7.75 4.65 -13.82
CA LEU A 30 -8.27 3.29 -13.89
C LEU A 30 -7.47 2.47 -14.91
N ALA A 31 -7.41 1.15 -14.72
CA ALA A 31 -6.82 0.25 -15.71
C ALA A 31 -7.45 0.44 -17.10
N GLY A 32 -6.61 0.54 -18.13
CA GLY A 32 -7.00 0.81 -19.51
C GLY A 32 -7.23 2.29 -19.86
N GLN A 33 -7.23 3.20 -18.88
CA GLN A 33 -7.20 4.64 -19.15
C GLN A 33 -5.76 5.11 -19.39
N THR A 34 -5.59 6.12 -20.23
CA THR A 34 -4.31 6.78 -20.48
C THR A 34 -4.15 8.05 -19.65
N ALA A 35 -5.22 8.85 -19.54
CA ALA A 35 -5.24 10.08 -18.78
C ALA A 35 -5.34 9.85 -17.26
N VAL A 36 -4.72 10.74 -16.49
CA VAL A 36 -4.86 10.81 -15.05
C VAL A 36 -5.91 11.87 -14.70
N THR A 37 -6.77 11.57 -13.74
CA THR A 37 -7.75 12.49 -13.17
C THR A 37 -7.43 12.71 -11.69
N ILE A 38 -6.91 13.90 -11.36
CA ILE A 38 -6.55 14.29 -10.00
C ILE A 38 -7.55 15.35 -9.52
N PRO A 39 -8.30 15.10 -8.44
CA PRO A 39 -9.21 16.09 -7.87
C PRO A 39 -8.47 17.35 -7.43
N ARG A 40 -9.12 18.50 -7.58
CA ARG A 40 -8.55 19.83 -7.27
C ARG A 40 -7.94 19.94 -5.87
N TYR A 41 -8.50 19.28 -4.86
CA TYR A 41 -7.99 19.38 -3.49
C TYR A 41 -6.65 18.64 -3.26
N VAL A 42 -6.17 17.85 -4.24
CA VAL A 42 -4.85 17.19 -4.22
C VAL A 42 -4.06 17.42 -5.52
N ASP A 43 -4.46 18.41 -6.32
CA ASP A 43 -3.82 18.67 -7.62
C ASP A 43 -2.35 19.14 -7.48
N GLY A 44 -1.98 19.73 -6.34
CA GLY A 44 -0.59 20.06 -6.00
C GLY A 44 0.36 18.86 -5.98
N TYR A 45 -0.16 17.63 -5.93
CA TYR A 45 0.62 16.38 -5.99
C TYR A 45 0.69 15.77 -7.39
N ALA A 46 0.11 16.42 -8.41
CA ALA A 46 0.21 16.01 -9.81
C ALA A 46 1.67 15.77 -10.27
N PRO A 47 2.65 16.61 -9.92
CA PRO A 47 4.03 16.38 -10.32
C PRO A 47 4.61 15.03 -9.86
N LEU A 48 4.17 14.51 -8.71
CA LEU A 48 4.61 13.18 -8.24
C LEU A 48 4.05 12.06 -9.11
N VAL A 49 2.79 12.21 -9.55
CA VAL A 49 2.11 11.22 -10.41
C VAL A 49 2.72 11.25 -11.80
N GLU A 50 2.95 12.44 -12.35
CA GLU A 50 3.60 12.64 -13.64
C GLU A 50 5.01 12.04 -13.65
N ALA A 51 5.86 12.40 -12.69
CA ALA A 51 7.22 11.86 -12.58
C ALA A 51 7.25 10.33 -12.43
N ALA A 52 6.31 9.76 -11.66
CA ALA A 52 6.18 8.32 -11.51
C ALA A 52 5.80 7.62 -12.83
N LEU A 53 4.85 8.19 -13.57
CA LEU A 53 4.40 7.65 -14.86
C LEU A 53 5.45 7.81 -15.95
N ASP A 54 6.14 8.94 -15.99
CA ASP A 54 7.23 9.18 -16.94
C ASP A 54 8.38 8.20 -16.72
N TYR A 55 8.72 7.90 -15.45
CA TYR A 55 9.76 6.93 -15.12
C TYR A 55 9.37 5.49 -15.48
N GLU A 56 8.14 5.06 -15.16
CA GLU A 56 7.70 3.70 -15.52
C GLU A 56 7.45 3.55 -17.03
N GLY A 57 7.06 4.63 -17.72
CA GLY A 57 6.69 4.61 -19.13
C GLY A 57 5.67 3.51 -19.44
N ALA A 58 6.00 2.69 -20.44
CA ALA A 58 5.13 1.59 -20.89
C ALA A 58 4.84 0.53 -19.81
N ASN A 59 5.64 0.44 -18.74
CA ASN A 59 5.37 -0.52 -17.66
C ASN A 59 4.12 -0.14 -16.83
N ALA A 60 3.69 1.11 -16.90
CA ALA A 60 2.49 1.59 -16.23
C ALA A 60 1.23 1.44 -17.11
N ASP A 61 1.36 1.08 -18.39
CA ASP A 61 0.25 0.98 -19.32
C ASP A 61 -0.74 -0.11 -18.90
N GLY A 62 -2.03 0.20 -18.97
CA GLY A 62 -3.09 -0.73 -18.58
C GLY A 62 -3.21 -0.96 -17.08
N LYS A 63 -2.32 -0.42 -16.24
CA LYS A 63 -2.37 -0.56 -14.77
C LYS A 63 -3.18 0.54 -14.11
N PHE A 64 -3.70 0.24 -12.92
CA PHE A 64 -4.27 1.25 -12.03
C PHE A 64 -3.16 2.14 -11.46
N VAL A 65 -3.49 3.40 -11.23
CA VAL A 65 -2.62 4.36 -10.53
C VAL A 65 -3.38 4.93 -9.35
N TYR A 66 -2.75 4.87 -8.19
CA TYR A 66 -3.32 5.32 -6.93
C TYR A 66 -2.47 6.40 -6.29
N LEU A 67 -3.12 7.42 -5.74
CA LEU A 67 -2.51 8.47 -4.95
C LEU A 67 -2.89 8.31 -3.47
N THR A 68 -1.88 8.31 -2.61
CA THR A 68 -2.02 8.45 -1.16
C THR A 68 -1.32 9.73 -0.76
N VAL A 69 -1.97 10.56 0.06
CA VAL A 69 -1.37 11.76 0.64
C VAL A 69 -1.82 11.85 2.10
N LYS A 70 -0.86 12.01 2.99
CA LYS A 70 -1.10 12.18 4.43
C LYS A 70 -0.28 13.33 4.93
N ARG A 71 -0.92 14.41 5.36
CA ARG A 71 -0.28 15.45 6.16
C ARG A 71 -0.83 15.33 7.56
N LEU A 72 -0.02 14.82 8.48
CA LEU A 72 -0.41 14.54 9.86
C LEU A 72 0.63 15.11 10.82
N TRP A 73 0.22 15.36 12.05
CA TRP A 73 1.18 15.53 13.13
C TRP A 73 1.86 14.20 13.41
N VAL A 74 3.18 14.18 13.39
CA VAL A 74 4.00 13.00 13.69
C VAL A 74 4.89 13.26 14.89
N GLU A 75 5.18 12.20 15.64
CA GLU A 75 6.14 12.16 16.74
C GLU A 75 6.62 10.71 16.93
N PRO A 76 7.67 10.44 17.72
CA PRO A 76 8.10 9.06 17.98
C PRO A 76 6.94 8.19 18.47
N GLY A 77 6.66 7.10 17.73
CA GLY A 77 5.53 6.20 17.99
C GLY A 77 4.21 6.57 17.29
N CYS A 78 4.10 7.75 16.68
CA CYS A 78 2.91 8.21 15.96
C CYS A 78 3.27 8.74 14.57
N LEU A 79 3.31 7.86 13.57
CA LEU A 79 3.74 8.21 12.20
C LEU A 79 2.60 8.11 11.16
N GLY A 80 1.44 7.59 11.55
CA GLY A 80 0.33 7.30 10.62
C GLY A 80 0.65 6.20 9.58
N GLY A 81 1.73 5.43 9.81
CA GLY A 81 2.24 4.36 8.96
C GLY A 81 2.35 3.01 9.68
N ARG A 82 2.79 1.97 8.95
CA ARG A 82 3.03 0.63 9.50
C ARG A 82 4.37 0.62 10.24
N LEU A 83 4.38 0.10 11.46
CA LEU A 83 5.61 -0.09 12.23
C LEU A 83 6.36 -1.35 11.76
N GLY A 84 7.68 -1.34 11.98
CA GLY A 84 8.57 -2.45 11.64
C GLY A 84 8.99 -2.49 10.17
N TRP A 85 10.00 -3.29 9.88
CA TRP A 85 10.48 -3.54 8.53
C TRP A 85 9.47 -4.30 7.69
N HIS A 86 9.30 -3.87 6.44
CA HIS A 86 8.44 -4.51 5.47
C HIS A 86 8.91 -4.24 4.05
N THR A 87 8.24 -4.88 3.09
CA THR A 87 8.31 -4.58 1.66
C THR A 87 6.89 -4.28 1.18
N ASP A 88 6.78 -3.47 0.14
CA ASP A 88 5.51 -3.22 -0.54
C ASP A 88 5.27 -4.27 -1.63
N GLY A 89 4.02 -4.66 -1.89
CA GLY A 89 3.72 -5.57 -3.00
C GLY A 89 4.39 -6.95 -2.86
N PHE A 90 4.41 -7.52 -1.65
CA PHE A 90 5.05 -8.81 -1.40
C PHE A 90 4.52 -9.89 -2.37
N GLY A 91 5.39 -10.39 -3.25
CA GLY A 91 5.03 -11.38 -4.27
C GLY A 91 4.30 -10.84 -5.50
N THR A 92 4.22 -9.51 -5.69
CA THR A 92 3.61 -8.87 -6.87
C THR A 92 4.61 -8.03 -7.66
N ASP A 93 4.18 -7.53 -8.81
CA ASP A 93 4.92 -6.60 -9.65
C ASP A 93 4.50 -5.13 -9.39
N ASP A 94 3.88 -4.88 -8.24
CA ASP A 94 3.51 -3.53 -7.82
C ASP A 94 4.74 -2.68 -7.59
N VAL A 95 4.67 -1.45 -8.07
CA VAL A 95 5.70 -0.44 -7.83
C VAL A 95 5.10 0.72 -7.07
N SER A 96 5.91 1.37 -6.26
CA SER A 96 5.50 2.52 -5.48
C SER A 96 6.55 3.60 -5.50
N TYR A 97 6.08 4.83 -5.57
CA TYR A 97 6.90 6.03 -5.53
C TYR A 97 6.52 6.75 -4.26
N ILE A 98 7.47 6.91 -3.35
CA ILE A 98 7.22 7.55 -2.06
C ILE A 98 7.97 8.86 -1.97
N TRP A 99 7.37 9.80 -1.26
CA TRP A 99 7.88 11.15 -1.08
C TRP A 99 7.49 11.65 0.31
N ALA A 100 8.36 12.44 0.94
CA ALA A 100 8.04 13.11 2.19
C ALA A 100 8.72 14.49 2.28
N ASP A 101 8.05 15.46 2.89
CA ASP A 101 8.59 16.81 3.12
C ASP A 101 9.56 16.88 4.31
N ALA A 102 9.49 15.91 5.21
CA ALA A 102 10.35 15.75 6.39
C ALA A 102 10.39 14.28 6.83
N ASP A 103 11.43 13.92 7.59
CA ASP A 103 11.63 12.58 8.17
C ASP A 103 11.33 11.44 7.14
N PRO A 104 12.18 11.27 6.12
CA PRO A 104 11.92 10.31 5.05
C PRO A 104 12.02 8.85 5.54
N THR A 105 11.45 7.96 4.74
CA THR A 105 11.48 6.51 4.96
C THR A 105 12.90 5.99 5.13
N GLU A 106 13.10 5.08 6.08
CA GLU A 106 14.36 4.37 6.28
C GLU A 106 14.38 3.10 5.42
N PHE A 107 15.49 2.84 4.75
CA PHE A 107 15.72 1.63 3.95
C PHE A 107 16.86 0.81 4.55
N CYS A 108 16.75 -0.51 4.55
CA CYS A 108 17.85 -1.40 4.95
C CYS A 108 18.45 -2.06 3.71
N VAL A 109 19.64 -1.62 3.30
CA VAL A 109 20.29 -2.05 2.06
C VAL A 109 21.28 -3.16 2.37
N GLN A 110 20.80 -4.39 2.37
CA GLN A 110 21.59 -5.60 2.59
C GLN A 110 20.85 -6.83 2.06
N PRO A 111 21.53 -7.95 1.80
CA PRO A 111 20.83 -9.19 1.48
C PRO A 111 19.95 -9.67 2.64
N PHE A 112 18.73 -10.09 2.34
CA PHE A 112 17.82 -10.78 3.26
C PHE A 112 17.47 -12.19 2.76
N THR A 113 17.33 -13.13 3.70
CA THR A 113 16.75 -14.45 3.44
C THR A 113 15.38 -14.50 4.10
N LEU A 114 14.33 -14.44 3.28
CA LEU A 114 12.94 -14.29 3.74
C LEU A 114 12.10 -15.48 3.31
N SER A 115 11.14 -15.86 4.16
CA SER A 115 10.10 -16.82 3.81
C SER A 115 9.04 -16.18 2.92
N ASP A 116 8.33 -16.99 2.14
CA ASP A 116 7.18 -16.55 1.32
C ASP A 116 5.92 -16.23 2.16
N ASN A 117 5.98 -16.38 3.48
CA ASN A 117 4.92 -15.93 4.39
C ASN A 117 5.21 -14.50 4.84
N HIS A 118 4.34 -13.56 4.48
CA HIS A 118 4.51 -12.13 4.79
C HIS A 118 4.73 -11.86 6.29
N GLU A 119 3.93 -12.46 7.18
CA GLU A 119 4.04 -12.22 8.62
C GLU A 119 5.37 -12.72 9.20
N ILE A 120 5.82 -13.88 8.74
CA ILE A 120 7.12 -14.44 9.13
C ILE A 120 8.25 -13.58 8.53
N SER A 121 8.10 -13.14 7.28
CA SER A 121 9.12 -12.35 6.58
C SER A 121 9.39 -11.03 7.29
N MET A 122 8.38 -10.36 7.86
CA MET A 122 8.60 -9.14 8.64
C MET A 122 9.47 -9.38 9.88
N ARG A 123 9.22 -10.47 10.63
CA ARG A 123 10.04 -10.80 11.81
C ARG A 123 11.47 -11.10 11.40
N GLN A 124 11.65 -11.83 10.30
CA GLN A 124 12.96 -12.11 9.73
C GLN A 124 13.70 -10.84 9.28
N MET A 125 12.99 -9.85 8.71
CA MET A 125 13.58 -8.56 8.39
C MET A 125 14.06 -7.84 9.66
N GLU A 126 13.27 -7.84 10.73
CA GLU A 126 13.65 -7.22 12.01
C GLU A 126 14.88 -7.90 12.63
N GLU A 127 14.96 -9.23 12.59
CA GLU A 127 16.09 -10.00 13.12
C GLU A 127 17.38 -9.81 12.29
N GLN A 128 17.25 -9.57 10.98
CA GLN A 128 18.39 -9.50 10.06
C GLN A 128 18.89 -8.07 9.81
N ALA A 129 18.06 -7.06 10.00
CA ALA A 129 18.41 -5.67 9.69
C ALA A 129 19.58 -5.18 10.57
N ARG A 130 20.64 -4.69 9.93
CA ARG A 130 21.82 -4.17 10.63
C ARG A 130 21.83 -2.64 10.60
N PRO A 131 21.99 -1.95 11.74
CA PRO A 131 21.94 -0.49 11.81
C PRO A 131 22.87 0.23 10.82
N GLU A 132 24.05 -0.31 10.58
CA GLU A 132 25.05 0.26 9.66
C GLU A 132 24.64 0.20 8.18
N ASN A 133 23.61 -0.58 7.83
CA ASN A 133 23.07 -0.66 6.47
C ASN A 133 21.74 0.10 6.32
N ILE A 134 21.34 0.85 7.35
CA ILE A 134 20.17 1.71 7.28
C ILE A 134 20.57 2.99 6.57
N VAL A 135 19.86 3.30 5.49
CA VAL A 135 20.04 4.53 4.72
C VAL A 135 18.75 5.33 4.69
N GLN A 136 18.90 6.64 4.60
CA GLN A 136 17.84 7.59 4.33
C GLN A 136 18.25 8.47 3.16
N TYR A 137 17.25 9.01 2.48
CA TYR A 137 17.41 9.94 1.37
C TYR A 137 17.02 11.33 1.83
N GLU A 138 17.19 12.33 0.97
CA GLU A 138 16.83 13.70 1.35
C GLU A 138 15.30 13.84 1.43
N PRO A 139 14.78 14.71 2.31
CA PRO A 139 13.42 15.20 2.16
C PRO A 139 13.22 15.71 0.73
N ILE A 140 11.98 15.67 0.26
CA ILE A 140 11.55 16.02 -1.10
C ILE A 140 12.01 15.09 -2.23
N ASP A 141 12.86 14.09 -1.97
CA ASP A 141 13.17 13.06 -2.96
C ASP A 141 11.94 12.19 -3.24
N LEU A 142 11.66 11.98 -4.53
CA LEU A 142 10.72 10.98 -5.02
C LEU A 142 11.48 9.67 -5.25
N ILE A 143 11.15 8.66 -4.46
CA ILE A 143 11.90 7.41 -4.40
C ILE A 143 11.04 6.28 -4.94
N ARG A 144 11.51 5.61 -6.00
CA ARG A 144 10.90 4.38 -6.52
C ARG A 144 11.34 3.17 -5.71
N LEU A 145 10.36 2.35 -5.33
CA LEU A 145 10.56 1.04 -4.74
C LEU A 145 9.54 0.01 -5.26
N ASP A 146 9.85 -1.26 -4.99
CA ASP A 146 9.05 -2.45 -5.26
C ASP A 146 9.32 -3.49 -4.16
N ALA A 147 8.81 -4.72 -4.33
CA ALA A 147 8.93 -5.81 -3.37
C ALA A 147 10.36 -6.11 -2.88
N ARG A 148 11.40 -5.72 -3.63
CA ARG A 148 12.79 -5.99 -3.24
C ARG A 148 13.34 -5.03 -2.20
N HIS A 149 12.63 -3.95 -1.89
CA HIS A 149 13.14 -2.86 -1.05
C HIS A 149 12.61 -2.97 0.37
N VAL A 150 13.48 -3.37 1.30
CA VAL A 150 13.14 -3.48 2.73
C VAL A 150 13.21 -2.10 3.36
N HIS A 151 12.08 -1.65 3.91
CA HIS A 151 11.95 -0.29 4.42
C HIS A 151 11.01 -0.20 5.64
N ARG A 152 11.06 0.92 6.34
CA ARG A 152 10.17 1.25 7.46
C ARG A 152 9.98 2.75 7.60
N CYS A 153 8.96 3.15 8.37
CA CYS A 153 8.84 4.53 8.80
C CYS A 153 10.01 4.92 9.73
N PRO A 154 10.46 6.19 9.73
CA PRO A 154 11.56 6.63 10.57
C PRO A 154 11.28 6.39 12.06
N VAL A 155 12.25 5.93 12.84
CA VAL A 155 11.99 5.53 14.24
C VAL A 155 11.85 6.74 15.17
N ASN A 156 12.61 7.80 14.93
CA ASN A 156 12.66 8.99 15.76
C ASN A 156 12.40 10.26 14.93
N PRO A 157 11.19 10.43 14.35
CA PRO A 157 10.85 11.63 13.60
C PRO A 157 10.90 12.87 14.49
N LYS A 158 11.19 14.03 13.90
CA LYS A 158 11.00 15.29 14.61
C LYS A 158 9.50 15.54 14.81
N ALA A 159 9.12 15.90 16.04
CA ALA A 159 7.73 16.26 16.31
C ALA A 159 7.28 17.45 15.45
N GLY A 160 6.19 17.29 14.70
CA GLY A 160 5.68 18.32 13.80
C GLY A 160 4.76 17.78 12.72
N TYR A 161 4.32 18.65 11.82
CA TYR A 161 3.57 18.24 10.64
C TYR A 161 4.51 17.63 9.60
N ARG A 162 4.16 16.43 9.14
CA ARG A 162 4.83 15.72 8.07
C ARG A 162 3.83 15.34 7.00
N THR A 163 4.18 15.63 5.76
CA THR A 163 3.50 15.16 4.56
C THR A 163 4.21 13.92 4.03
N PHE A 164 3.44 12.88 3.80
CA PHE A 164 3.87 11.68 3.09
C PHE A 164 2.94 11.47 1.91
N ALA A 165 3.52 11.39 0.72
CA ALA A 165 2.81 11.05 -0.49
C ALA A 165 3.32 9.72 -1.05
N ARG A 166 2.42 8.96 -1.66
CA ARG A 166 2.74 7.72 -2.36
C ARG A 166 1.92 7.60 -3.63
N VAL A 167 2.58 7.35 -4.75
CA VAL A 167 1.96 6.88 -5.99
C VAL A 167 2.15 5.36 -6.04
N SER A 168 1.08 4.61 -6.20
CA SER A 168 1.15 3.14 -6.38
C SER A 168 0.64 2.77 -7.76
N ILE A 169 1.39 1.95 -8.48
CA ILE A 169 1.02 1.46 -9.80
C ILE A 169 0.87 -0.05 -9.69
N SER A 170 -0.33 -0.55 -9.97
CA SER A 170 -0.70 -1.95 -9.71
C SER A 170 -1.64 -2.49 -10.78
N SER A 171 -1.52 -3.78 -11.06
CA SER A 171 -2.49 -4.52 -11.87
C SER A 171 -3.79 -4.79 -11.09
N ASP A 172 -3.74 -4.68 -9.76
CA ASP A 172 -4.83 -5.00 -8.87
C ASP A 172 -5.66 -3.78 -8.47
N ARG A 173 -6.94 -4.06 -8.21
CA ARG A 173 -7.87 -3.07 -7.69
C ARG A 173 -7.71 -2.91 -6.17
N TYR A 174 -7.43 -1.69 -5.72
CA TYR A 174 -7.42 -1.35 -4.29
C TYR A 174 -8.83 -0.95 -3.81
N ASP A 175 -9.71 -1.93 -3.63
CA ASP A 175 -11.14 -1.80 -3.27
C ASP A 175 -11.43 -2.15 -1.80
N MET A 176 -10.61 -1.67 -0.87
CA MET A 176 -10.82 -1.89 0.57
C MET A 176 -11.53 -0.71 1.23
N ILE A 177 -12.46 -0.99 2.17
CA ILE A 177 -13.17 0.02 2.96
C ILE A 177 -12.17 0.97 3.64
N GLY A 178 -12.42 2.28 3.51
CA GLY A 178 -11.56 3.35 4.00
C GLY A 178 -10.47 3.80 3.02
N ASN A 179 -10.35 3.19 1.84
CA ASN A 179 -9.67 3.87 0.72
C ASN A 179 -10.53 5.06 0.25
N ALA A 180 -9.88 6.12 -0.18
CA ALA A 180 -10.53 7.33 -0.68
C ALA A 180 -11.19 7.07 -2.05
N HIS A 181 -12.31 7.75 -2.28
CA HIS A 181 -13.05 7.69 -3.54
C HIS A 181 -12.74 8.93 -4.38
N ASN A 182 -12.47 8.74 -5.67
CA ASN A 182 -12.30 9.83 -6.63
C ASN A 182 -13.59 10.07 -7.39
N PHE A 183 -14.36 11.07 -6.98
CA PHE A 183 -15.66 11.41 -7.58
C PHE A 183 -15.57 11.94 -9.02
N ASP A 184 -14.37 12.28 -9.50
CA ASP A 184 -14.13 12.75 -10.87
C ASP A 184 -13.88 11.57 -11.84
N LEU A 185 -13.78 10.34 -11.32
CA LEU A 185 -13.70 9.11 -12.11
C LEU A 185 -15.04 8.36 -12.08
N ASP A 186 -15.44 7.82 -13.24
CA ASP A 186 -16.64 6.99 -13.35
C ASP A 186 -16.34 5.53 -12.95
N TYR A 187 -16.50 5.22 -11.65
CA TYR A 187 -16.42 3.86 -11.14
C TYR A 187 -17.29 3.67 -9.89
N ASN A 188 -17.83 2.45 -9.75
CA ASN A 188 -18.65 2.07 -8.59
C ASN A 188 -18.22 0.70 -8.07
N TRP A 189 -16.99 0.61 -7.57
CA TRP A 189 -16.44 -0.65 -7.07
C TRP A 189 -17.16 -1.10 -5.80
N ILE A 190 -17.38 -2.40 -5.69
CA ILE A 190 -17.80 -3.02 -4.43
C ILE A 190 -16.59 -2.99 -3.49
N MET A 191 -16.72 -2.27 -2.38
CA MET A 191 -15.65 -2.15 -1.40
C MET A 191 -15.71 -3.30 -0.39
N HIS A 192 -14.55 -3.86 -0.05
CA HIS A 192 -14.42 -5.00 0.84
C HIS A 192 -13.87 -4.59 2.22
N PRO A 193 -14.34 -5.18 3.33
CA PRO A 193 -13.71 -4.99 4.63
C PRO A 193 -12.22 -5.30 4.58
N ARG A 194 -11.42 -4.52 5.30
CA ARG A 194 -10.01 -4.84 5.48
C ARG A 194 -9.92 -6.14 6.30
N GLY A 195 -9.12 -7.10 5.85
CA GLY A 195 -8.71 -8.23 6.69
C GLY A 195 -7.75 -7.77 7.80
N ALA A 196 -7.27 -8.72 8.62
CA ALA A 196 -6.23 -8.45 9.62
C ALA A 196 -4.94 -7.87 9.01
N VAL A 197 -4.70 -8.15 7.72
CA VAL A 197 -3.62 -7.60 6.89
C VAL A 197 -4.20 -6.65 5.83
N ARG A 198 -3.70 -5.41 5.81
CA ARG A 198 -4.15 -4.32 4.93
C ARG A 198 -3.62 -4.50 3.50
N ASN A 199 -4.49 -4.37 2.48
CA ASN A 199 -4.18 -4.43 1.03
C ASN A 199 -3.11 -5.48 0.67
N ASP A 200 -3.20 -6.67 1.26
CA ASP A 200 -2.33 -7.77 0.88
C ASP A 200 -2.94 -8.47 -0.32
N VAL A 201 -2.54 -8.01 -1.52
CA VAL A 201 -2.96 -8.61 -2.80
C VAL A 201 -2.58 -10.09 -2.89
N SER A 202 -1.51 -10.53 -2.21
CA SER A 202 -1.09 -11.93 -2.15
C SER A 202 -2.09 -12.83 -1.42
N SER A 203 -2.82 -12.28 -0.43
CA SER A 203 -3.85 -13.01 0.32
C SER A 203 -5.09 -13.34 -0.51
N ARG A 204 -5.37 -12.58 -1.58
CA ARG A 204 -6.49 -12.86 -2.52
C ARG A 204 -6.21 -14.08 -3.39
N ALA A 205 -4.97 -14.29 -3.80
CA ALA A 205 -4.57 -15.46 -4.59
C ALA A 205 -4.73 -16.77 -3.82
N GLN A 206 -4.48 -16.76 -2.51
CA GLN A 206 -4.62 -17.96 -1.65
C GLN A 206 -6.09 -18.29 -1.34
N GLY A 207 -6.96 -17.28 -1.26
CA GLY A 207 -8.40 -17.46 -0.98
C GLY A 207 -9.21 -18.07 -2.14
N MET A 208 -8.80 -17.87 -3.39
CA MET A 208 -9.48 -18.48 -4.55
C MET A 208 -9.06 -19.95 -4.78
N ALA A 209 -7.81 -20.31 -4.48
CA ALA A 209 -7.36 -21.70 -4.56
C ALA A 209 -8.12 -22.60 -3.56
N ALA A 210 -8.39 -22.10 -2.35
CA ALA A 210 -9.09 -22.85 -1.30
C ALA A 210 -10.58 -23.12 -1.59
N ARG A 211 -11.21 -22.40 -2.54
CA ARG A 211 -12.64 -22.59 -2.90
C ARG A 211 -12.87 -23.50 -4.10
N SER A 212 -11.82 -23.98 -4.73
CA SER A 212 -11.92 -24.87 -5.91
C SER A 212 -11.81 -26.37 -5.58
N GLY A 213 -11.72 -26.74 -4.30
CA GLY A 213 -11.46 -28.11 -3.85
C GLY A 213 -12.65 -28.94 -3.35
N GLU A 214 -13.85 -28.39 -3.22
CA GLU A 214 -15.01 -29.15 -2.72
C GLU A 214 -16.05 -29.40 -3.81
N THR A 215 -15.82 -30.45 -4.60
CA THR A 215 -16.84 -31.10 -5.44
C THR A 215 -17.18 -32.49 -4.90
N GLY A 216 -18.44 -32.67 -4.46
CA GLY A 216 -19.11 -33.97 -4.24
C GLY A 216 -18.67 -34.73 -2.98
N THR A 217 -19.56 -35.25 -2.14
CA THR A 217 -20.71 -36.11 -2.46
C THR A 217 -21.83 -35.97 -1.43
N GLY A 218 -23.08 -36.02 -1.90
CA GLY A 218 -24.28 -35.82 -1.08
C GLY A 218 -24.72 -37.02 -0.22
N SER A 219 -25.73 -36.75 0.59
CA SER A 219 -26.80 -37.69 0.95
C SER A 219 -27.97 -36.93 1.58
N THR A 220 -29.16 -37.25 1.10
CA THR A 220 -30.50 -36.80 1.50
C THR A 220 -30.92 -37.31 2.88
N GLU A 221 -31.66 -36.49 3.63
CA GLU A 221 -32.76 -36.77 4.59
C GLU A 221 -33.00 -35.44 5.35
N GLY A 222 -34.16 -34.79 5.40
CA GLY A 222 -35.50 -35.31 5.63
C GLY A 222 -35.90 -35.07 7.10
N ASN A 223 -36.25 -33.85 7.52
CA ASN A 223 -37.28 -33.65 8.55
C ASN A 223 -37.80 -32.21 8.70
N SER A 224 -39.10 -32.11 8.94
CA SER A 224 -39.93 -30.91 9.13
C SER A 224 -39.72 -30.21 10.49
N PRO A 225 -40.20 -28.96 10.68
CA PRO A 225 -39.79 -28.11 11.79
C PRO A 225 -40.62 -28.37 13.06
N VAL A 226 -39.94 -28.40 14.21
CA VAL A 226 -40.58 -28.36 15.54
C VAL A 226 -40.35 -26.98 16.15
N ARG A 227 -41.45 -26.27 16.37
CA ARG A 227 -41.52 -25.09 17.24
C ARG A 227 -41.23 -25.53 18.68
N GLN A 228 -40.44 -24.75 19.41
CA GLN A 228 -40.51 -24.74 20.87
C GLN A 228 -40.51 -23.30 21.38
N ASP A 229 -41.47 -23.10 22.29
CA ASP A 229 -41.90 -21.88 22.91
C ASP A 229 -40.89 -21.33 23.93
N ALA A 230 -40.98 -20.02 24.14
CA ALA A 230 -40.30 -19.31 25.22
C ALA A 230 -40.95 -19.65 26.58
N PRO A 231 -40.17 -19.72 27.68
CA PRO A 231 -40.73 -19.65 29.02
C PRO A 231 -40.81 -18.20 29.52
N ASP A 232 -41.94 -17.90 30.14
CA ASP A 232 -42.27 -16.66 30.84
C ASP A 232 -41.28 -16.32 31.97
N ALA A 233 -40.93 -15.02 32.06
CA ALA A 233 -40.75 -14.26 33.29
C ALA A 233 -40.92 -12.76 32.99
#